data_AF-A0A094IV08-F1
#
_entry.id   AF-A0A094IV08-F1
#
_cell.length_a   1.000
_cell.length_b   1.000
_cell.length_c   1.000
_cell.angle_alpha   90.00
_cell.angle_beta   90.00
_cell.angle_gamma   90.00
#
_symmetry.space_group_name_H-M   'P 1'
#
loop_
_entity.id
_entity.type
_entity.pdbx_description
1 polymer ?
#
loop_
_entity_poly.entity_id
_entity_poly.type
_entity_poly.pdbx_seq_one_letter_code
_entity_poly.pdbx_strand_id
1 'polypeptide(L)'
;MSSTITGLAMDTQQLAQLKTDSQHRPEEAAKAAATQFEALFLQQMMKSMREAGGDSVFFNSNAMKTYTEMFDQQMSSELASKGIGLADRLFAQLQQKP
;
A
#
# COMPACT_ATOMS: atom_id res chain seq x y z
N MET A 1 -20.55 6.46 -5.64
CA MET A 1 -19.39 7.18 -6.20
C MET A 1 -18.65 8.06 -5.17
N SER A 2 -18.67 7.74 -3.86
CA SER A 2 -18.06 8.60 -2.82
C SER A 2 -16.77 8.06 -2.21
N SER A 3 -16.50 6.75 -2.29
CA SER A 3 -15.41 6.11 -1.53
C SER A 3 -14.03 6.19 -2.18
N THR A 4 -13.95 6.40 -3.49
CA THR A 4 -12.68 6.58 -4.21
C THR A 4 -11.99 7.89 -3.82
N ILE A 5 -12.75 8.91 -3.39
CA ILE A 5 -12.25 10.26 -3.11
C ILE A 5 -11.40 10.29 -1.83
N THR A 6 -11.74 9.50 -0.81
CA THR A 6 -11.00 9.48 0.47
C THR A 6 -9.63 8.82 0.35
N GLY A 7 -9.54 7.69 -0.36
CA GLY A 7 -8.25 7.03 -0.64
C GLY A 7 -7.35 7.89 -1.53
N LEU A 8 -7.91 8.51 -2.58
CA LEU A 8 -7.15 9.43 -3.44
C LEU A 8 -6.65 10.67 -2.69
N ALA A 9 -7.49 11.27 -1.84
CA ALA A 9 -7.11 12.47 -1.10
C ALA A 9 -5.94 12.20 -0.14
N MET A 10 -5.95 11.06 0.55
CA MET A 10 -4.87 10.67 1.47
C MET A 10 -3.56 10.39 0.71
N ASP A 11 -3.64 9.73 -0.45
CA ASP A 11 -2.51 9.44 -1.33
C ASP A 11 -1.86 10.72 -1.90
N THR A 12 -2.66 11.69 -2.36
CA THR A 12 -2.12 12.97 -2.86
C THR A 12 -1.35 13.77 -1.81
N GLN A 13 -1.79 13.71 -0.55
CA GLN A 13 -1.13 14.40 0.55
C GLN A 13 0.17 13.70 0.97
N GLN A 14 0.17 12.37 0.99
CA GLN A 14 1.37 11.56 1.26
C GLN A 14 2.43 11.76 0.16
N LEU A 15 2.02 11.86 -1.10
CA LEU A 15 2.92 12.11 -2.23
C LEU A 15 3.55 13.52 -2.17
N ALA A 16 2.76 14.54 -1.81
CA ALA A 16 3.27 15.90 -1.64
C ALA A 16 4.31 15.98 -0.52
N GLN A 17 4.07 15.29 0.60
CA GLN A 17 5.01 15.17 1.71
C GLN A 17 6.32 14.48 1.26
N LEU A 18 6.21 13.35 0.57
CA LEU A 18 7.35 12.58 0.06
C LEU A 18 8.22 13.43 -0.90
N LYS A 19 7.58 14.25 -1.74
CA LYS A 19 8.29 15.16 -2.66
C LYS A 19 9.11 16.19 -1.90
N THR A 20 8.55 16.81 -0.86
CA THR A 20 9.28 17.77 -0.02
C THR A 20 10.44 17.10 0.72
N ASP A 21 10.20 15.93 1.31
CA ASP A 21 11.21 15.18 2.05
C ASP A 21 12.36 14.72 1.15
N SER A 22 12.08 14.37 -0.11
CA SER A 22 13.12 13.96 -1.08
C SER A 22 14.16 15.05 -1.36
N GLN A 23 13.77 16.33 -1.25
CA GLN A 23 14.66 17.46 -1.49
C GLN A 23 15.56 17.77 -0.29
N HIS A 24 15.12 17.46 0.93
CA HIS A 24 15.79 17.87 2.16
C HIS A 24 16.47 16.67 2.87
N ARG A 25 15.91 15.46 2.71
CA ARG A 25 16.28 14.22 3.42
C ARG A 25 16.11 13.00 2.48
N PRO A 26 16.95 12.87 1.44
CA PRO A 26 16.76 11.90 0.36
C PRO A 26 16.74 10.44 0.84
N GLU A 27 17.56 10.06 1.82
CA GLU A 27 17.58 8.69 2.36
C GLU A 27 16.29 8.34 3.11
N GLU A 28 15.75 9.28 3.88
CA GLU A 28 14.53 9.06 4.65
C GLU A 28 13.28 9.06 3.76
N ALA A 29 13.26 9.92 2.75
CA ALA A 29 12.25 9.87 1.70
C ALA A 29 12.28 8.53 0.96
N ALA A 30 13.47 8.00 0.67
CA ALA A 30 13.58 6.71 -0.01
C ALA A 30 13.11 5.54 0.88
N LYS A 31 13.36 5.59 2.19
CA LYS A 31 12.76 4.63 3.15
C LYS A 31 11.24 4.75 3.22
N ALA A 32 10.70 5.96 3.32
CA ALA A 32 9.26 6.20 3.34
C ALA A 32 8.57 5.70 2.07
N ALA A 33 9.19 5.93 0.90
CA ALA A 33 8.72 5.40 -0.37
C ALA A 33 8.72 3.87 -0.40
N ALA A 34 9.77 3.23 0.13
CA ALA A 34 9.84 1.77 0.22
C ALA A 34 8.74 1.18 1.10
N THR A 35 8.43 1.81 2.25
CA THR A 35 7.33 1.41 3.13
C THR A 35 5.96 1.56 2.45
N GLN A 36 5.73 2.68 1.75
CA GLN A 36 4.47 2.87 1.00
C GLN A 36 4.32 1.84 -0.12
N PHE A 37 5.41 1.53 -0.83
CA PHE A 37 5.41 0.49 -1.85
C PHE A 37 5.13 -0.90 -1.27
N GLU A 38 5.70 -1.25 -0.13
CA GLU A 38 5.41 -2.50 0.59
C GLU A 38 3.92 -2.61 0.95
N ALA A 39 3.29 -1.52 1.41
CA ALA A 39 1.86 -1.50 1.69
C ALA A 39 1.01 -1.76 0.44
N LEU A 40 1.35 -1.15 -0.70
CA LEU A 40 0.68 -1.38 -1.98
C LEU A 40 0.86 -2.82 -2.47
N PHE A 41 2.07 -3.36 -2.33
CA PHE A 41 2.36 -4.74 -2.70
C PHE A 41 1.55 -5.74 -1.86
N LEU A 42 1.51 -5.55 -0.54
CA LEU A 42 0.70 -6.37 0.36
C LEU A 42 -0.79 -6.30 0.03
N GLN A 43 -1.30 -5.10 -0.26
CA GLN A 43 -2.68 -4.93 -0.71
C GLN A 43 -2.95 -5.72 -1.99
N GLN A 44 -2.07 -5.63 -3.00
CA GLN A 44 -2.22 -6.36 -4.25
C GLN A 44 -2.10 -7.88 -4.03
N MET A 45 -1.22 -8.34 -3.15
CA MET A 45 -1.09 -9.74 -2.78
C MET A 45 -2.38 -10.26 -2.15
N MET A 46 -2.92 -9.56 -1.14
CA MET A 46 -4.16 -9.95 -0.48
C MET A 46 -5.36 -9.96 -1.46
N LYS A 47 -5.42 -8.95 -2.34
CA LYS A 47 -6.40 -8.91 -3.44
C LYS A 47 -6.28 -10.13 -4.34
N SER A 48 -5.07 -10.45 -4.80
CA SER A 48 -4.81 -11.59 -5.69
C SER A 48 -5.15 -12.93 -5.02
N MET A 49 -4.89 -13.08 -3.72
CA MET A 49 -5.27 -14.27 -2.96
C MET A 49 -6.79 -14.46 -2.88
N ARG A 50 -7.56 -13.36 -2.72
CA ARG A 50 -9.03 -13.41 -2.73
C ARG A 50 -9.56 -13.75 -4.12
N GLU A 51 -9.02 -13.14 -5.16
CA GLU A 51 -9.39 -13.45 -6.55
C GLU A 51 -9.12 -14.94 -6.88
N ALA A 52 -8.01 -15.49 -6.39
CA ALA A 52 -7.66 -16.91 -6.56
C ALA A 52 -8.55 -17.87 -5.74
N GLY A 53 -9.04 -17.44 -4.58
CA GLY A 53 -9.97 -18.20 -3.73
C GLY A 53 -11.39 -18.35 -4.31
N GLY A 54 -11.69 -17.64 -5.39
CA GLY A 54 -12.98 -17.61 -6.06
C GLY A 54 -13.98 -16.67 -5.39
N ASP A 55 -14.75 -15.95 -6.22
CA ASP A 55 -15.87 -15.14 -5.74
C ASP A 55 -16.96 -16.06 -5.19
N SER A 56 -17.10 -16.15 -3.86
CA SER A 56 -18.26 -16.82 -3.28
C SER A 56 -19.51 -15.99 -3.60
N VAL A 57 -20.57 -16.65 -4.08
CA VAL A 57 -21.87 -16.01 -4.39
C VAL A 57 -22.45 -15.25 -3.19
N PHE A 58 -22.08 -15.63 -1.97
CA PHE A 58 -22.52 -15.00 -0.72
C PHE A 58 -21.70 -13.76 -0.32
N PHE A 59 -20.47 -13.60 -0.83
CA PHE A 59 -19.57 -12.48 -0.51
C PHE A 59 -19.44 -11.45 -1.65
N ASN A 60 -20.27 -11.54 -2.71
CA ASN A 60 -20.08 -10.70 -3.90
C ASN A 60 -20.64 -9.26 -3.78
N SER A 61 -21.32 -8.91 -2.67
CA SER A 61 -22.01 -7.62 -2.57
C SER A 61 -21.03 -6.44 -2.63
N ASN A 62 -21.44 -5.36 -3.30
CA ASN A 62 -20.61 -4.15 -3.43
C ASN A 62 -20.25 -3.53 -2.07
N ALA A 63 -21.14 -3.65 -1.08
CA ALA A 63 -20.89 -3.18 0.29
C ALA A 63 -19.78 -4.02 0.97
N MET A 64 -19.83 -5.34 0.83
CA MET A 64 -18.80 -6.24 1.36
C MET A 64 -17.45 -6.03 0.69
N LYS A 65 -17.43 -5.83 -0.64
CA LYS A 65 -16.21 -5.49 -1.40
C LYS A 65 -15.58 -4.21 -0.89
N THR A 66 -16.37 -3.15 -0.74
CA THR A 66 -15.88 -1.86 -0.22
C THR A 66 -15.31 -1.99 1.19
N TYR A 67 -16.02 -2.67 2.09
CA TYR A 67 -15.54 -2.90 3.46
C TYR A 67 -14.24 -3.72 3.48
N THR A 68 -14.16 -4.76 2.66
CA THR A 68 -12.97 -5.61 2.54
C THR A 68 -11.78 -4.81 2.02
N GLU A 69 -11.98 -3.98 0.99
CA GLU A 69 -10.93 -3.09 0.46
C GLU A 69 -10.40 -2.13 1.52
N MET A 70 -11.28 -1.51 2.32
CA MET A 70 -10.86 -0.63 3.42
C MET A 70 -10.11 -1.39 4.51
N PHE A 71 -10.58 -2.58 4.86
CA PHE A 71 -9.90 -3.44 5.83
C PHE A 71 -8.51 -3.84 5.35
N ASP A 72 -8.38 -4.19 4.07
CA ASP A 72 -7.11 -4.56 3.46
C ASP A 72 -6.12 -3.40 3.45
N GLN A 73 -6.59 -2.18 3.17
CA GLN A 73 -5.78 -0.96 3.21
C GLN A 73 -5.24 -0.68 4.62
N GLN A 74 -6.09 -0.80 5.65
CA GLN A 74 -5.64 -0.61 7.03
C GLN A 74 -4.66 -1.71 7.44
N MET A 75 -4.96 -2.96 7.11
CA MET A 75 -4.09 -4.09 7.42
C MET A 75 -2.74 -3.99 6.71
N SER A 76 -2.71 -3.63 5.42
CA SER A 76 -1.47 -3.48 4.67
C SER A 76 -0.61 -2.32 5.20
N SER A 77 -1.26 -1.21 5.58
CA SER A 77 -0.60 -0.07 6.23
C SER A 77 0.01 -0.48 7.58
N GLU A 78 -0.74 -1.21 8.42
CA GLU A 78 -0.23 -1.71 9.71
C GLU A 78 0.93 -2.70 9.53
N LEU A 79 0.83 -3.63 8.59
CA LEU A 79 1.89 -4.61 8.30
C LEU A 79 3.16 -3.94 7.76
N ALA A 80 3.02 -2.97 6.86
CA ALA A 80 4.16 -2.19 6.36
C ALA A 80 4.79 -1.33 7.46
N SER A 81 3.98 -0.72 8.34
CA SER A 81 4.50 0.08 9.47
C SER A 81 5.28 -0.77 10.49
N LYS A 82 4.91 -2.05 10.65
CA LYS A 82 5.63 -3.00 11.51
C LYS A 82 6.95 -3.46 10.90
N GLY A 83 7.19 -3.21 9.61
CA GLY A 83 8.42 -3.57 8.92
C GLY A 83 8.63 -5.08 8.87
N ILE A 84 7.84 -5.78 8.06
CA ILE A 84 8.07 -7.22 7.79
C ILE A 84 9.36 -7.48 6.98
N GLY A 85 10.11 -6.43 6.65
CA GLY A 85 11.42 -6.48 6.01
C GLY A 85 11.38 -6.60 4.49
N LEU A 86 10.21 -6.52 3.86
CA LEU A 86 10.10 -6.53 2.39
C LEU A 86 10.55 -5.17 1.83
N ALA A 87 10.16 -4.07 2.49
CA ALA A 87 10.61 -2.72 2.12
C ALA A 87 12.14 -2.58 2.13
N ASP A 88 12.81 -3.10 3.16
CA ASP A 88 14.28 -3.06 3.26
C ASP A 88 14.96 -3.91 2.17
N ARG A 89 14.37 -5.07 1.84
CA ARG A 89 14.87 -5.97 0.78
C ARG A 89 14.68 -5.36 -0.60
N LEU A 90 13.56 -4.69 -0.84
CA LEU A 90 13.29 -3.93 -2.06
C LEU A 90 14.20 -2.70 -2.18
N PHE A 91 14.39 -1.96 -1.10
CA PHE A 91 15.32 -0.83 -1.04
C PHE A 91 16.75 -1.28 -1.35
N ALA A 92 17.20 -2.39 -0.74
CA ALA A 92 18.48 -3.01 -1.05
C ALA A 92 18.58 -3.43 -2.53
N GLN A 93 17.52 -4.01 -3.12
CA GLN A 93 17.50 -4.34 -4.55
C GLN A 93 17.52 -3.12 -5.48
N LEU A 94 16.83 -2.04 -5.12
CA LEU A 94 16.83 -0.79 -5.88
C LEU A 94 18.19 -0.09 -5.82
N GLN A 95 18.88 -0.16 -4.68
CA GLN A 95 20.27 0.30 -4.53
C GLN A 95 21.29 -0.63 -5.21
N GLN A 96 20.97 -1.91 -5.36
CA GLN A 96 21.83 -2.92 -6.00
C GLN A 96 21.72 -2.97 -7.53
N LYS A 97 21.07 -2.00 -8.20
CA LYS A 97 21.19 -1.94 -9.67
C LYS A 97 22.65 -1.62 -10.07
N PRO A 98 23.18 -2.25 -11.13
CA PRO A 98 24.60 -2.18 -11.52
C PRO A 98 25.06 -0.79 -11.95
#